data_AF-A0A8H7GUC5-F1
#
_entry.id   AF-A0A8H7GUC5-F1
#
_cell.length_a   1.000
_cell.length_b   1.000
_cell.length_c   1.000
_cell.angle_alpha   90.00
_cell.angle_beta   90.00
_cell.angle_gamma   90.00
#
_symmetry.space_group_name_H-M   'P 1'
#
loop_
_entity.id
_entity.type
_entity.pdbx_description
1 polymer ?
#
loop_
_entity_poly.entity_id
_entity_poly.type
_entity_poly.pdbx_seq_one_letter_code
_entity_poly.pdbx_strand_id
1 'polypeptide(L)'
;MKLLMIWIVLCTAVASEDTALGMFVISRIGGEDTRRVLYLQNDHLVVRERRPIFDLDKNGTITLFNTHKFLSICADGRLSTYYKPHAGFSLTALESWDHRKVLSFHGKSEFFLCADNSIDFEDDCKGARSVSIVWESLA
;
A
#
# COMPACT_ATOMS: atom_id res chain seq x y z
N MET A 1 -56.98 -16.26 -19.53
CA MET A 1 -55.57 -16.69 -19.62
C MET A 1 -54.79 -15.67 -20.43
N LYS A 2 -54.29 -14.61 -19.77
CA LYS A 2 -53.52 -13.54 -20.42
C LYS A 2 -52.63 -12.87 -19.36
N LEU A 3 -51.35 -12.79 -19.70
CA LEU A 3 -50.38 -11.78 -19.26
C LEU A 3 -50.05 -11.69 -17.77
N LEU A 4 -49.12 -12.54 -17.33
CA LEU A 4 -48.24 -12.26 -16.19
C LEU A 4 -46.80 -12.59 -16.61
N MET A 5 -46.29 -11.84 -17.60
CA MET A 5 -44.86 -11.74 -17.89
C MET A 5 -44.29 -10.71 -16.92
N ILE A 6 -43.95 -11.17 -15.71
CA ILE A 6 -43.29 -10.36 -14.70
C ILE A 6 -41.86 -10.12 -15.16
N TRP A 7 -41.56 -8.84 -15.32
CA TRP A 7 -40.25 -8.27 -15.57
C TRP A 7 -39.26 -8.68 -14.48
N ILE A 8 -38.33 -9.58 -14.82
CA ILE A 8 -37.06 -9.70 -14.10
C ILE A 8 -35.99 -9.17 -15.05
N VAL A 9 -35.96 -7.85 -15.19
CA VAL A 9 -34.74 -7.18 -15.65
C VAL A 9 -33.81 -7.19 -14.46
N LEU A 10 -32.95 -8.21 -14.46
CA LEU A 10 -31.87 -8.39 -13.51
C LEU A 10 -30.93 -7.20 -13.65
N CYS A 11 -31.04 -6.21 -12.75
CA CYS A 11 -30.07 -5.14 -12.62
C CYS A 11 -28.73 -5.75 -12.19
N THR A 12 -27.91 -6.18 -13.15
CA THR A 12 -26.47 -6.32 -12.94
C THR A 12 -25.93 -4.89 -12.84
N ALA A 13 -26.07 -4.29 -11.66
CA ALA A 13 -25.20 -3.21 -11.26
C ALA A 13 -23.81 -3.84 -11.18
N VAL A 14 -23.06 -3.75 -12.27
CA VAL A 14 -21.61 -3.94 -12.25
C VAL A 14 -21.10 -2.79 -11.40
N ALA A 15 -20.96 -3.04 -10.10
CA ALA A 15 -20.12 -2.20 -9.27
C ALA A 15 -18.71 -2.42 -9.80
N SER A 16 -18.27 -1.55 -10.70
CA SER A 16 -16.84 -1.47 -10.99
C SER A 16 -16.19 -1.12 -9.66
N GLU A 17 -15.37 -2.03 -9.15
CA GLU A 17 -14.51 -1.69 -8.04
C GLU A 17 -13.53 -0.66 -8.56
N ASP A 18 -13.72 0.60 -8.17
CA ASP A 18 -12.76 1.66 -8.42
C ASP A 18 -11.51 1.36 -7.59
N THR A 19 -10.65 0.54 -8.17
CA THR A 19 -9.32 0.22 -7.67
C THR A 19 -8.32 1.20 -8.25
N ALA A 20 -7.53 1.84 -7.39
CA ALA A 20 -6.46 2.72 -7.83
C ALA A 20 -5.13 1.96 -7.81
N LEU A 21 -4.41 1.97 -8.94
CA LEU A 21 -3.10 1.36 -9.04
C LEU A 21 -1.99 2.35 -8.70
N GLY A 22 -0.96 1.90 -7.99
CA GLY A 22 0.27 2.66 -7.88
C GLY A 22 1.42 1.91 -7.23
N MET A 23 2.40 2.63 -6.72
CA MET A 23 3.62 2.06 -6.14
C MET A 23 4.10 2.81 -4.90
N PHE A 24 4.77 2.09 -3.99
CA PHE A 24 5.39 2.72 -2.83
C PHE A 24 6.84 3.14 -3.11
N VAL A 25 7.15 4.36 -2.69
CA VAL A 25 8.49 4.94 -2.73
C VAL A 25 8.86 5.51 -1.37
N ILE A 26 10.12 5.38 -1.00
CA ILE A 26 10.72 6.19 0.06
C ILE A 26 10.92 7.60 -0.50
N SER A 27 10.28 8.58 0.12
CA SER A 27 10.38 9.99 -0.25
C SER A 27 11.41 10.75 0.58
N ARG A 28 11.76 10.28 1.78
CA ARG A 28 12.75 10.91 2.67
C ARG A 28 13.56 9.87 3.43
N ILE A 29 14.83 10.16 3.70
CA ILE A 29 15.68 9.39 4.61
C ILE A 29 16.43 10.34 5.52
N GLY A 30 16.19 10.27 6.84
CA GLY A 30 16.83 11.15 7.82
C GLY A 30 16.55 12.64 7.57
N GLY A 31 15.35 12.96 7.08
CA GLY A 31 14.93 14.33 6.76
C GLY A 31 15.33 14.84 5.37
N GLU A 32 16.21 14.15 4.65
CA GLU A 32 16.60 14.51 3.29
C GLU A 32 15.65 13.91 2.26
N ASP A 33 15.20 14.72 1.29
CA ASP A 33 14.35 14.27 0.20
C ASP A 33 15.11 13.25 -0.69
N THR A 34 14.44 12.15 -1.00
CA THR A 34 14.95 11.11 -1.87
C THR A 34 13.81 10.48 -2.67
N ARG A 35 14.15 9.61 -3.61
CA ARG A 35 13.16 8.76 -4.27
C ARG A 35 13.74 7.38 -4.50
N ARG A 36 13.37 6.44 -3.64
CA ARG A 36 13.78 5.03 -3.77
C ARG A 36 12.56 4.13 -3.83
N VAL A 37 12.51 3.22 -4.79
CA VAL A 37 11.36 2.33 -4.95
C VAL A 37 11.48 1.16 -3.96
N LEU A 38 10.35 0.79 -3.34
CA LEU A 38 10.25 -0.42 -2.55
C LEU A 38 9.92 -1.61 -3.45
N TYR A 39 10.59 -2.73 -3.24
CA TYR A 39 10.50 -3.98 -3.98
C TYR A 39 10.16 -5.13 -3.03
N LEU A 40 9.41 -6.12 -3.49
CA LEU A 40 9.09 -7.29 -2.68
C LEU A 40 10.15 -8.39 -2.83
N GLN A 41 10.90 -8.67 -1.76
CA GLN A 41 11.84 -9.78 -1.68
C GLN A 41 11.44 -10.72 -0.54
N ASN A 42 11.13 -11.98 -0.85
CA ASN A 42 10.66 -12.97 0.13
C ASN A 42 9.49 -12.46 0.98
N ASP A 43 8.52 -11.80 0.35
CA ASP A 43 7.36 -11.17 0.99
C ASP A 43 7.65 -9.94 1.87
N HIS A 44 8.90 -9.49 1.97
CA HIS A 44 9.29 -8.25 2.64
C HIS A 44 9.50 -7.12 1.65
N LEU A 45 9.10 -5.89 2.01
CA LEU A 45 9.42 -4.72 1.21
C LEU A 45 10.85 -4.25 1.51
N VAL A 46 11.69 -4.21 0.47
CA VAL A 46 13.10 -3.82 0.49
C VAL A 46 13.40 -2.79 -0.59
N VAL A 47 14.46 -2.00 -0.47
CA VAL A 47 14.81 -0.99 -1.49
C VAL A 47 15.52 -1.60 -2.71
N ARG A 48 14.89 -1.61 -3.91
CA ARG A 48 15.50 -2.04 -5.21
C ARG A 48 14.86 -1.36 -6.43
N GLU A 49 15.40 -1.60 -7.63
CA GLU A 49 14.97 -0.94 -8.89
C GLU A 49 13.64 -1.46 -9.49
N ARG A 50 13.14 -2.63 -9.06
CA ARG A 50 11.86 -3.17 -9.54
C ARG A 50 10.67 -2.55 -8.80
N ARG A 51 9.60 -2.24 -9.54
CA ARG A 51 8.43 -1.50 -9.06
C ARG A 51 7.22 -2.43 -8.88
N PRO A 52 7.02 -3.04 -7.70
CA PRO A 52 5.76 -3.73 -7.40
C PRO A 52 4.61 -2.73 -7.52
N ILE A 53 3.56 -3.17 -8.19
CA ILE A 53 2.31 -2.42 -8.31
C ILE A 53 1.42 -2.88 -7.16
N PHE A 54 0.79 -1.92 -6.51
CA PHE A 54 -0.22 -2.14 -5.49
C PHE A 54 -1.55 -1.59 -5.96
N ASP A 55 -2.59 -2.28 -5.57
CA ASP A 55 -3.99 -1.91 -5.70
C ASP A 55 -4.47 -1.33 -4.36
N LEU A 56 -5.10 -0.16 -4.39
CA LEU A 56 -5.88 0.35 -3.28
C LEU A 56 -7.37 0.21 -3.61
N ASP A 57 -8.08 -0.54 -2.77
CA ASP A 57 -9.53 -0.62 -2.83
C ASP A 57 -10.23 0.59 -2.18
N LYS A 58 -11.53 0.71 -2.39
CA LYS A 58 -12.38 1.75 -1.78
C LYS A 58 -12.41 1.73 -0.24
N ASN A 59 -12.04 0.62 0.39
CA ASN A 59 -12.00 0.47 1.84
C ASN A 59 -10.64 0.88 2.43
N GLY A 60 -9.68 1.26 1.59
CA GLY A 60 -8.31 1.59 2.00
C GLY A 60 -7.40 0.36 2.13
N THR A 61 -7.84 -0.80 1.67
CA THR A 61 -7.03 -2.03 1.67
C THR A 61 -5.98 -1.95 0.57
N ILE A 62 -4.72 -2.13 0.95
CA ILE A 62 -3.58 -2.12 0.03
C ILE A 62 -3.21 -3.57 -0.31
N THR A 63 -3.35 -3.96 -1.56
CA THR A 63 -3.08 -5.31 -2.06
C THR A 63 -1.97 -5.26 -3.09
N LEU A 64 -1.05 -6.23 -3.09
CA LEU A 64 -0.07 -6.38 -4.15
C LEU A 64 -0.77 -6.86 -5.42
N PHE A 65 -0.63 -6.10 -6.50
CA PHE A 65 -1.38 -6.29 -7.75
C PHE A 65 -1.20 -7.69 -8.34
N ASN A 66 -2.30 -8.26 -8.85
CA ASN A 66 -2.39 -9.63 -9.37
C ASN A 66 -1.92 -10.70 -8.36
N THR A 67 -1.99 -10.40 -7.07
CA THR A 67 -1.79 -11.38 -6.00
C THR A 67 -2.93 -11.31 -4.99
N HIS A 68 -3.00 -12.30 -4.10
CA HIS A 68 -3.89 -12.27 -2.94
C HIS A 68 -3.14 -11.87 -1.66
N LYS A 69 -2.07 -11.08 -1.78
CA LYS A 69 -1.27 -10.62 -0.65
C LYS A 69 -1.52 -9.14 -0.38
N PHE A 70 -1.76 -8.82 0.88
CA PHE A 70 -2.06 -7.50 1.42
C PHE A 70 -0.83 -6.91 2.08
N LEU A 71 -0.67 -5.58 2.06
CA LEU A 71 0.34 -4.91 2.85
C LEU A 71 0.11 -5.22 4.34
N SER A 72 1.18 -5.55 5.06
CA SER A 72 1.13 -5.99 6.45
C SER A 72 2.37 -5.53 7.21
N ILE A 73 2.25 -5.43 8.53
CA ILE A 73 3.39 -5.48 9.45
C ILE A 73 3.52 -6.91 9.97
N CYS A 74 4.71 -7.50 9.89
CA CYS A 74 5.03 -8.80 10.48
C CYS A 74 5.15 -8.71 12.01
N ALA A 75 5.16 -9.87 12.69
CA ALA A 75 5.29 -9.92 14.14
C ALA A 75 6.62 -9.33 14.67
N ASP A 76 7.63 -9.23 13.80
CA ASP A 76 8.92 -8.61 14.08
C ASP A 76 8.99 -7.12 13.69
N GLY A 77 7.84 -6.47 13.43
CA GLY A 77 7.76 -5.03 13.11
C GLY A 77 7.96 -4.70 11.62
N ARG A 78 8.43 -5.66 10.81
CA ARG A 78 8.81 -5.41 9.42
C ARG A 78 7.62 -5.22 8.49
N LEU A 79 7.73 -4.26 7.58
CA LEU A 79 6.78 -4.06 6.49
C LEU A 79 6.90 -5.18 5.44
N SER A 80 5.81 -5.88 5.22
CA SER A 80 5.74 -7.09 4.40
C SER A 80 4.40 -7.19 3.65
N THR A 81 4.19 -8.34 3.01
CA THR A 81 2.88 -8.71 2.47
C THR A 81 2.41 -10.04 3.05
N TYR A 82 1.09 -10.19 3.26
CA TYR A 82 0.51 -11.37 3.86
C TYR A 82 -0.86 -11.74 3.26
N TYR A 83 -1.32 -12.97 3.45
CA TYR A 83 -2.57 -13.46 2.83
C TYR A 83 -3.86 -12.94 3.48
N LYS A 84 -3.77 -12.18 4.57
CA LYS A 84 -4.91 -11.59 5.26
C LYS A 84 -4.75 -10.07 5.32
N PRO A 85 -5.84 -9.29 5.14
CA PRO A 85 -5.80 -7.86 5.33
C PRO A 85 -5.31 -7.51 6.73
N HIS A 86 -4.40 -6.53 6.80
CA HIS A 86 -3.95 -5.97 8.07
C HIS A 86 -4.59 -4.59 8.24
N ALA A 87 -5.40 -4.42 9.29
CA ALA A 87 -6.00 -3.13 9.62
C ALA A 87 -4.94 -2.16 10.18
N GLY A 88 -5.21 -0.85 10.10
CA GLY A 88 -4.34 0.19 10.66
C GLY A 88 -3.53 0.97 9.62
N PHE A 89 -3.41 0.45 8.40
CA PHE A 89 -2.86 1.24 7.29
C PHE A 89 -3.83 2.33 6.84
N SER A 90 -3.29 3.49 6.52
CA SER A 90 -4.01 4.60 5.92
C SER A 90 -3.13 5.37 4.95
N LEU A 91 -3.78 6.07 4.01
CA LEU A 91 -3.13 6.87 2.98
C LEU A 91 -3.71 8.27 2.99
N THR A 92 -2.89 9.26 3.35
CA THR A 92 -3.30 10.65 3.46
C THR A 92 -2.72 11.45 2.30
N ALA A 93 -3.57 12.20 1.59
CA ALA A 93 -3.12 13.05 0.49
C ALA A 93 -2.10 14.09 0.99
N LEU A 94 -1.04 14.31 0.21
CA LEU A 94 -0.15 15.44 0.41
C LEU A 94 -0.82 16.68 -0.21
N GLU A 95 -1.06 17.73 0.57
CA GLU A 95 -1.88 18.91 0.20
C GLU A 95 -1.50 19.59 -1.12
N SER A 96 -0.33 19.31 -1.70
CA SER A 96 0.11 19.91 -2.97
C SER A 96 0.19 18.92 -4.14
N TRP A 97 -0.13 17.63 -3.94
CA TRP A 97 0.12 16.56 -4.92
C TRP A 97 -1.01 15.51 -4.89
N ASP A 98 -2.03 15.67 -5.75
CA ASP A 98 -3.21 14.79 -5.79
C ASP A 98 -2.90 13.30 -6.07
N HIS A 99 -1.77 13.04 -6.73
CA HIS A 99 -1.32 11.69 -7.09
C HIS A 99 -0.39 11.06 -6.04
N ARG A 100 -0.11 11.75 -4.91
CA ARG A 100 0.78 11.26 -3.85
C ARG A 100 0.10 11.21 -2.50
N LYS A 101 0.22 10.07 -1.83
CA LYS A 101 -0.35 9.86 -0.50
C LYS A 101 0.70 9.32 0.46
N VAL A 102 0.80 9.87 1.65
CA VAL A 102 1.69 9.36 2.70
C VAL A 102 1.09 8.11 3.30
N LEU A 103 1.87 7.03 3.34
CA LEU A 103 1.51 5.81 4.05
C LEU A 103 1.66 6.05 5.55
N SER A 104 0.67 5.63 6.33
CA SER A 104 0.74 5.58 7.79
C SER A 104 0.24 4.24 8.31
N PHE A 105 0.73 3.82 9.47
CA PHE A 105 0.23 2.67 10.22
C PHE A 105 -0.14 3.12 11.63
N HIS A 106 -1.40 2.91 12.03
CA HIS A 106 -1.98 3.42 13.27
C HIS A 106 -1.73 4.92 13.50
N GLY A 107 -1.79 5.72 12.42
CA GLY A 107 -1.61 7.17 12.46
C GLY A 107 -0.15 7.66 12.49
N LYS A 108 0.83 6.75 12.52
CA LYS A 108 2.26 7.11 12.40
C LYS A 108 2.73 6.92 10.94
N SER A 109 3.38 7.93 10.38
CA SER A 109 3.90 7.94 9.01
C SER A 109 5.42 7.74 8.91
N GLU A 110 6.08 7.62 10.07
CA GLU A 110 7.50 7.34 10.18
C GLU A 110 7.73 5.82 10.20
N PHE A 111 8.64 5.38 9.35
CA PHE A 111 9.14 4.01 9.28
C PHE A 111 10.67 4.05 9.37
N PHE A 112 11.33 2.90 9.45
CA PHE A 112 12.78 2.82 9.61
C PHE A 112 13.40 1.95 8.52
N LEU A 113 14.38 2.50 7.80
CA LEU A 113 15.20 1.76 6.85
C LEU A 113 16.38 1.11 7.57
N CYS A 114 16.43 -0.21 7.55
CA CYS A 114 17.48 -1.02 8.19
C CYS A 114 18.72 -1.19 7.30
N ALA A 115 19.83 -1.63 7.90
CA ALA A 115 21.08 -1.87 7.19
C ALA A 115 21.01 -2.96 6.09
N ASP A 116 20.07 -3.91 6.22
CA ASP A 116 19.78 -4.94 5.21
C ASP A 116 18.80 -4.46 4.11
N ASN A 117 18.41 -3.19 4.15
CA ASN A 117 17.41 -2.53 3.31
C ASN A 117 15.95 -2.97 3.56
N SER A 118 15.66 -3.71 4.63
CA SER A 118 14.27 -3.91 5.04
C SER A 118 13.67 -2.62 5.60
N ILE A 119 12.35 -2.51 5.54
CA ILE A 119 11.60 -1.45 6.21
C ILE A 119 10.98 -2.02 7.48
N ASP A 120 11.24 -1.35 8.59
CA ASP A 120 10.66 -1.62 9.89
C ASP A 120 9.67 -0.53 10.27
N PHE A 121 8.66 -0.86 11.08
CA PHE A 121 7.77 0.15 11.66
C PHE A 121 8.34 0.70 12.98
N GLU A 122 9.14 -0.11 13.67
CA GLU A 122 9.78 0.26 14.94
C GLU A 122 11.29 0.46 14.75
N ASP A 123 11.93 1.23 15.62
CA ASP A 123 13.37 1.55 15.56
C ASP A 123 14.24 0.42 16.15
N ASP A 124 13.94 -0.81 15.75
CA ASP A 124 14.49 -2.02 16.40
C ASP A 124 15.67 -2.63 15.64
N CYS A 125 16.02 -2.09 14.47
CA CYS A 125 17.07 -2.61 13.61
C CYS A 125 18.36 -1.79 13.64
N LYS A 126 19.50 -2.47 13.52
CA LYS A 126 20.83 -1.84 13.58
C LYS A 126 21.01 -0.82 12.44
N GLY A 127 21.33 0.42 12.82
CA GLY A 127 21.60 1.49 11.86
C GLY A 127 20.34 2.02 11.16
N ALA A 128 19.18 1.81 11.78
CA ALA A 128 17.90 2.33 11.35
C ALA A 128 17.97 3.83 11.06
N ARG A 129 17.37 4.22 9.93
CA ARG A 129 17.19 5.62 9.55
C ARG A 129 15.70 5.86 9.33
N SER A 130 15.16 6.90 9.96
CA SER A 130 13.78 7.32 9.71
C SER A 130 13.54 7.57 8.22
N VAL A 131 12.43 7.05 7.71
CA VAL A 131 11.97 7.21 6.34
C VAL A 131 10.49 7.53 6.28
N SER A 132 10.11 8.28 5.25
CA SER A 132 8.71 8.48 4.88
C SER A 132 8.40 7.67 3.63
N ILE A 133 7.31 6.91 3.67
CA ILE A 133 6.83 6.13 2.53
C ILE A 133 5.63 6.83 1.90
N VAL A 134 5.68 6.99 0.58
CA VAL A 134 4.64 7.63 -0.22
C VAL A 134 4.16 6.65 -1.27
N TRP A 135 2.85 6.58 -1.43
CA TRP A 135 2.21 5.98 -2.59
C TRP A 135 2.12 6.98 -3.73
N GLU A 136 2.57 6.59 -4.92
CA GLU A 136 2.41 7.34 -6.16
C GLU A 136 1.41 6.61 -7.08
N SER A 137 0.32 7.29 -7.47
CA SER A 137 -0.66 6.77 -8.44
C SER A 137 -0.02 6.55 -9.81
N LEU A 138 -0.44 5.48 -10.50
CA LEU A 138 -0.07 5.19 -11.90
C LEU A 138 -1.15 5.62 -12.91
N ALA A 139 -2.33 6.00 -12.43
CA ALA A 139 -3.43 6.56 -13.21
C ALA A 139 -3.49 8.09 -13.05
#